data_AF-X1NVW7-F1
#
_entry.id   AF-X1NVW7-F1
#
_cell.length_a   1.000
_cell.length_b   1.000
_cell.length_c   1.000
_cell.angle_alpha   90.00
_cell.angle_beta   90.00
_cell.angle_gamma   90.00
#
_symmetry.space_group_name_H-M   'P 1'
#
loop_
_entity.id
_entity.type
_entity.pdbx_description
1 polymer ?
#
loop_
_entity_poly.entity_id
_entity_poly.type
_entity_poly.pdbx_seq_one_letter_code
_entity_poly.pdbx_strand_id
1 'polypeptide(L)'
;AALALEELKKDISIIYKKGGAKEIDEIPGVGKSITKKIEEYLKKGKIKYYEELKEETAIRQIVTHYFKTKGVSLDELKKNAKKREIVYSRYTKPAKQLLELAGNIDKAKAAIDKVAEWAKSRNLDYVIETVFKKWLELDRLKPKEVVKKPYYQDDPMVWSEAKRKWYVIDKTGSWLEFAGKEEEIEWRIVK
;
A
#
# COMPACT_ATOMS: atom_id res chain seq x y z
N ALA A 1 7.18 -34.21 -6.01
CA ALA A 1 8.37 -33.43 -5.61
C ALA A 1 8.35 -33.02 -4.14
N ALA A 2 7.50 -32.06 -3.70
CA ALA A 2 7.52 -31.60 -2.29
C ALA A 2 7.32 -32.72 -1.27
N LEU A 3 6.24 -33.51 -1.40
CA LEU A 3 5.97 -34.68 -0.56
C LEU A 3 7.11 -35.70 -0.58
N ALA A 4 7.65 -35.99 -1.77
CA ALA A 4 8.75 -36.93 -1.93
C ALA A 4 10.04 -36.49 -1.21
N LEU A 5 10.31 -35.18 -1.16
CA LEU A 5 11.47 -34.64 -0.42
C LEU A 5 11.23 -34.65 1.10
N GLU A 6 10.00 -34.46 1.54
CA GLU A 6 9.60 -34.48 2.96
C GLU A 6 9.67 -35.91 3.55
N GLU A 7 9.33 -36.92 2.74
CA GLU A 7 9.37 -38.34 3.12
C GLU A 7 10.78 -38.98 3.04
N LEU A 8 11.80 -38.22 2.61
CA LEU A 8 13.16 -38.75 2.49
C LEU A 8 13.75 -39.11 3.85
N LYS A 9 14.13 -40.38 4.01
CA LYS A 9 14.83 -40.89 5.21
C LYS A 9 16.25 -40.34 5.38
N LYS A 10 16.85 -39.76 4.33
CA LYS A 10 18.22 -39.25 4.30
C LYS A 10 18.22 -37.84 3.74
N ASP A 11 19.05 -36.97 4.31
CA ASP A 11 19.22 -35.60 3.84
C ASP A 11 19.62 -35.58 2.35
N ILE A 12 18.95 -34.73 1.58
CA ILE A 12 19.16 -34.59 0.14
C ILE A 12 20.60 -34.18 -0.21
N SER A 13 21.28 -33.48 0.69
CA SER A 13 22.70 -33.10 0.56
C SER A 13 23.62 -34.32 0.61
N ILE A 14 23.26 -35.36 1.38
CA ILE A 14 24.02 -36.60 1.45
C ILE A 14 23.81 -37.41 0.17
N ILE A 15 22.58 -37.45 -0.35
CA ILE A 15 22.24 -38.09 -1.62
C ILE A 15 23.02 -37.41 -2.77
N TYR A 16 23.04 -36.09 -2.80
CA TYR A 16 23.79 -35.31 -3.78
C TYR A 16 25.30 -35.57 -3.73
N LYS A 17 25.90 -35.67 -2.53
CA LYS A 17 27.33 -35.97 -2.38
C LYS A 17 27.72 -37.37 -2.89
N LYS A 18 26.77 -38.32 -2.91
CA LYS A 18 27.02 -39.71 -3.32
C LYS A 18 26.96 -39.91 -4.83
N GLY A 19 25.90 -39.42 -5.47
CA GLY A 19 25.67 -39.68 -6.90
C GLY A 19 25.31 -38.43 -7.72
N GLY A 20 25.47 -37.24 -7.14
CA GLY A 20 25.24 -35.97 -7.82
C GLY A 20 23.80 -35.80 -8.28
N ALA A 21 23.63 -35.14 -9.43
CA ALA A 21 22.32 -34.89 -10.01
C ALA A 21 21.60 -36.16 -10.48
N LYS A 22 22.33 -37.23 -10.82
CA LYS A 22 21.72 -38.49 -11.28
C LYS A 22 20.92 -39.16 -10.16
N GLU A 23 21.50 -39.25 -8.98
CA GLU A 23 20.86 -39.85 -7.80
C GLU A 23 19.61 -39.07 -7.36
N ILE A 24 19.63 -37.74 -7.48
CA ILE A 24 18.45 -36.91 -7.18
C ILE A 24 17.32 -37.14 -8.20
N ASP A 25 17.66 -37.37 -9.47
CA ASP A 25 16.70 -37.61 -10.55
C ASP A 25 15.99 -38.97 -10.40
N GLU A 26 16.59 -39.92 -9.67
CA GLU A 26 16.02 -41.23 -9.38
C GLU A 26 14.99 -41.20 -8.24
N ILE A 27 14.87 -40.09 -7.51
CA ILE A 27 13.88 -39.94 -6.43
C ILE A 27 12.47 -39.93 -7.05
N PRO A 28 11.55 -40.82 -6.63
CA PRO A 28 10.19 -40.86 -7.16
C PRO A 28 9.49 -39.50 -7.06
N GLY A 29 8.99 -39.00 -8.20
CA GLY A 29 8.31 -37.70 -8.27
C GLY A 29 9.22 -36.47 -8.26
N VAL A 30 10.55 -36.67 -8.38
CA VAL A 30 11.54 -35.67 -8.79
C VAL A 30 11.93 -35.99 -10.23
N GLY A 31 12.05 -34.96 -11.07
CA GLY A 31 12.55 -35.12 -12.43
C GLY A 31 13.49 -33.99 -12.80
N LYS A 32 14.09 -34.05 -13.99
CA LYS A 32 15.20 -33.19 -14.44
C LYS A 32 15.05 -31.70 -14.11
N SER A 33 13.85 -31.14 -14.23
CA SER A 33 13.58 -29.73 -13.92
C SER A 33 13.69 -29.40 -12.43
N ILE A 34 13.20 -30.30 -11.57
CA ILE A 34 13.29 -30.19 -10.11
C ILE A 34 14.71 -30.50 -9.64
N THR A 35 15.35 -31.52 -10.22
CA THR A 35 16.76 -31.87 -9.98
C THR A 35 17.68 -30.66 -10.14
N LYS A 36 17.53 -29.91 -11.24
CA LYS A 36 18.28 -28.67 -11.47
C LYS A 36 18.04 -27.60 -10.41
N LYS A 37 16.80 -27.46 -9.92
CA LYS A 37 16.46 -26.48 -8.86
C LYS A 37 17.03 -26.89 -7.51
N ILE A 38 16.97 -28.18 -7.17
CA ILE A 38 17.58 -28.72 -5.95
C ILE A 38 19.10 -28.52 -6.00
N GLU A 39 19.73 -28.84 -7.13
CA GLU A 39 21.16 -28.64 -7.33
C GLU A 39 21.55 -27.15 -7.22
N GLU A 40 20.76 -26.25 -7.80
CA GLU A 40 20.98 -24.81 -7.67
C GLU A 40 20.93 -24.37 -6.20
N TYR A 41 19.93 -24.84 -5.46
CA TYR A 41 19.77 -24.56 -4.04
C TYR A 41 20.96 -25.08 -3.22
N LEU A 42 21.39 -26.31 -3.45
CA LEU A 42 22.52 -26.92 -2.74
C LEU A 42 23.85 -26.19 -3.03
N LYS A 43 24.03 -25.64 -4.23
CA LYS A 43 25.25 -24.91 -4.63
C LYS A 43 25.26 -23.45 -4.21
N LYS A 44 24.11 -22.76 -4.32
CA LYS A 44 24.02 -21.30 -4.19
C LYS A 44 23.24 -20.84 -2.95
N GLY A 45 22.58 -21.75 -2.24
CA GLY A 45 21.67 -21.45 -1.13
C GLY A 45 20.33 -20.83 -1.54
N LYS A 46 20.09 -20.63 -2.84
CA LYS A 46 18.88 -19.99 -3.37
C LYS A 46 18.50 -20.55 -4.74
N ILE A 47 17.21 -20.52 -5.05
CA ILE A 47 16.66 -20.92 -6.35
C ILE A 47 16.26 -19.64 -7.07
N LYS A 48 16.89 -19.35 -8.22
CA LYS A 48 16.65 -18.09 -8.95
C LYS A 48 15.16 -17.88 -9.26
N TYR A 49 14.51 -18.93 -9.77
CA TYR A 49 13.08 -18.92 -10.09
C TYR A 49 12.19 -18.61 -8.86
N TYR A 50 12.56 -19.09 -7.67
CA TYR A 50 11.80 -18.82 -6.46
C TYR A 50 11.93 -17.35 -6.04
N GLU A 51 13.14 -16.78 -6.11
CA GLU A 51 13.36 -15.37 -5.80
C GLU A 51 12.62 -14.46 -6.77
N GLU A 52 12.65 -14.76 -8.07
CA GLU A 52 11.89 -14.03 -9.09
C GLU A 52 10.38 -14.07 -8.79
N LEU A 53 9.84 -15.25 -8.50
CA LEU A 53 8.42 -15.41 -8.17
C LEU A 53 8.03 -14.67 -6.88
N LYS A 54 8.90 -14.68 -5.88
CA LYS A 54 8.71 -13.97 -4.61
C LYS A 54 8.67 -12.45 -4.84
N GLU A 55 9.58 -11.93 -5.65
CA GLU A 55 9.63 -10.52 -6.03
C GLU A 55 8.39 -10.10 -6.82
N GLU A 56 8.01 -10.87 -7.85
CA GLU A 56 6.79 -10.60 -8.63
C GLU A 56 5.52 -10.60 -7.75
N THR A 57 5.45 -11.54 -6.81
CA THR A 57 4.33 -11.63 -5.87
C THR A 57 4.29 -10.40 -4.96
N ALA A 58 5.45 -9.96 -4.45
CA ALA A 58 5.56 -8.76 -3.62
C ALA A 58 5.13 -7.50 -4.38
N ILE A 59 5.63 -7.32 -5.61
CA ILE A 59 5.25 -6.22 -6.51
C ILE A 59 3.73 -6.22 -6.73
N ARG A 60 3.15 -7.39 -7.05
CA ARG A 60 1.71 -7.53 -7.26
C ARG A 60 0.90 -7.16 -6.03
N GLN A 61 1.35 -7.50 -4.82
CA GLN A 61 0.69 -7.12 -3.58
C GLN A 61 0.70 -5.60 -3.37
N ILE A 62 1.81 -4.93 -3.66
CA ILE A 62 1.94 -3.47 -3.55
C ILE A 62 0.98 -2.77 -4.52
N VAL A 63 0.98 -3.17 -5.80
CA VAL A 63 0.08 -2.61 -6.81
C VAL A 63 -1.39 -2.81 -6.41
N THR A 64 -1.72 -4.01 -5.93
CA THR A 64 -3.07 -4.33 -5.45
C THR A 64 -3.47 -3.44 -4.27
N HIS A 65 -2.56 -3.23 -3.32
CA HIS A 65 -2.80 -2.37 -2.17
C HIS A 65 -3.02 -0.90 -2.59
N TYR A 66 -2.22 -0.41 -3.53
CA TYR A 66 -2.41 0.92 -4.12
C TYR A 66 -3.79 1.10 -4.75
N PHE A 67 -4.29 0.13 -5.52
CA PHE A 67 -5.64 0.24 -6.06
C PHE A 67 -6.73 0.14 -5.00
N LYS A 68 -6.51 -0.67 -3.96
CA LYS A 68 -7.40 -0.73 -2.79
C LYS A 68 -7.49 0.64 -2.12
N THR A 69 -6.39 1.37 -1.95
CA THR A 69 -6.44 2.73 -1.38
C THR A 69 -7.13 3.73 -2.31
N LYS A 70 -7.20 3.47 -3.62
CA LYS A 70 -8.01 4.22 -4.58
C LYS A 70 -9.50 3.84 -4.59
N GLY A 71 -9.92 2.86 -3.79
CA GLY A 71 -11.29 2.37 -3.78
C GLY A 71 -11.64 1.47 -4.98
N VAL A 72 -10.63 1.04 -5.74
CA VAL A 72 -10.83 0.11 -6.86
C VAL A 72 -10.58 -1.31 -6.36
N SER A 73 -11.60 -2.15 -6.45
CA SER A 73 -11.50 -3.55 -6.03
C SER A 73 -10.69 -4.39 -7.03
N LEU A 74 -10.13 -5.50 -6.55
CA LEU A 74 -9.44 -6.48 -7.39
C LEU A 74 -10.32 -7.02 -8.52
N ASP A 75 -11.63 -7.09 -8.31
CA ASP A 75 -12.56 -7.66 -9.28
C ASP A 75 -12.93 -6.66 -10.38
N GLU A 76 -12.96 -5.37 -10.06
CA GLU A 76 -13.06 -4.31 -11.06
C GLU A 76 -11.81 -4.25 -11.96
N LEU A 77 -10.62 -4.46 -11.40
CA LEU A 77 -9.37 -4.56 -12.16
C LEU A 77 -9.32 -5.81 -13.07
N LYS A 78 -10.08 -6.86 -12.75
CA LYS A 78 -10.09 -8.15 -13.46
C LYS A 78 -11.05 -8.19 -14.66
N LYS A 79 -11.87 -7.17 -14.91
CA LYS A 79 -12.92 -7.18 -15.96
C LYS A 79 -12.44 -7.41 -17.40
N ASN A 80 -11.13 -7.45 -17.68
CA ASN A 80 -10.59 -8.03 -18.91
C ASN A 80 -9.11 -8.41 -18.72
N ALA A 81 -8.70 -9.65 -19.03
CA ALA A 81 -7.31 -10.12 -18.82
C ALA A 81 -6.27 -9.23 -19.54
N LYS A 82 -6.57 -8.81 -20.77
CA LYS A 82 -5.69 -7.93 -21.57
C LYS A 82 -5.62 -6.50 -21.03
N LYS A 83 -6.72 -5.95 -20.49
CA LYS A 83 -6.70 -4.64 -19.82
C LYS A 83 -5.99 -4.72 -18.47
N ARG A 84 -6.14 -5.83 -17.75
CA ARG A 84 -5.46 -6.08 -16.47
C ARG A 84 -3.94 -6.09 -16.64
N GLU A 85 -3.42 -6.76 -17.67
CA GLU A 85 -1.97 -6.75 -17.97
C GLU A 85 -1.46 -5.33 -18.26
N ILE A 86 -2.16 -4.55 -19.08
CA ILE A 86 -1.77 -3.18 -19.45
C ILE A 86 -1.89 -2.19 -18.28
N VAL A 87 -2.85 -2.39 -17.38
CA VAL A 87 -3.00 -1.55 -16.18
C VAL A 87 -1.94 -1.91 -15.16
N TYR A 88 -1.75 -3.20 -14.84
CA TYR A 88 -0.72 -3.64 -13.90
C TYR A 88 0.68 -3.28 -14.36
N SER A 89 1.01 -3.46 -15.64
CA SER A 89 2.36 -3.20 -16.18
C SER A 89 2.83 -1.76 -16.00
N ARG A 90 1.91 -0.79 -15.93
CA ARG A 90 2.26 0.60 -15.66
C ARG A 90 2.74 0.82 -14.23
N TYR A 91 2.22 0.04 -13.28
CA TYR A 91 2.52 0.18 -11.86
C TYR A 91 3.54 -0.82 -11.34
N THR A 92 3.96 -1.82 -12.14
CA THR A 92 4.97 -2.81 -11.71
C THR A 92 6.33 -2.18 -11.47
N LYS A 93 6.83 -1.34 -12.39
CA LYS A 93 8.14 -0.67 -12.25
C LYS A 93 8.17 0.27 -11.03
N PRO A 94 7.17 1.16 -10.83
CA PRO A 94 7.07 1.94 -9.59
C PRO A 94 7.00 1.06 -8.35
N ALA A 95 6.12 0.04 -8.32
CA ALA A 95 5.99 -0.82 -7.15
C ALA A 95 7.30 -1.57 -6.80
N LYS A 96 8.09 -1.97 -7.81
CA LYS A 96 9.42 -2.55 -7.59
C LYS A 96 10.37 -1.56 -6.92
N GLN A 97 10.45 -0.33 -7.43
CA GLN A 97 11.28 0.72 -6.82
C GLN A 97 10.85 1.03 -5.38
N LEU A 98 9.55 1.00 -5.10
CA LEU A 98 9.02 1.15 -3.74
C LEU A 98 9.41 0.02 -2.82
N LEU A 99 9.35 -1.22 -3.31
CA LEU A 99 9.78 -2.38 -2.53
C LEU A 99 11.27 -2.30 -2.20
N GLU A 100 12.10 -1.94 -3.17
CA GLU A 100 13.54 -1.74 -2.98
C GLU A 100 13.84 -0.64 -1.94
N LEU A 101 13.14 0.49 -2.05
CA LEU A 101 13.31 1.63 -1.13
C LEU A 101 12.81 1.33 0.28
N ALA A 102 11.68 0.64 0.41
CA ALA A 102 11.07 0.30 1.70
C ALA A 102 11.80 -0.85 2.41
N GLY A 103 12.43 -1.75 1.64
CA GLY A 103 13.08 -2.98 2.10
C GLY A 103 12.12 -4.11 2.45
N ASN A 104 10.82 -3.84 2.65
CA ASN A 104 9.79 -4.86 2.83
C ASN A 104 8.40 -4.39 2.39
N ILE A 105 7.49 -5.35 2.22
CA ILE A 105 6.15 -5.14 1.71
C ILE A 105 5.30 -4.29 2.68
N ASP A 106 5.41 -4.53 3.98
CA ASP A 106 4.55 -3.88 4.98
C ASP A 106 4.87 -2.38 5.10
N LYS A 107 6.15 -2.02 5.08
CA LYS A 107 6.62 -0.63 5.03
C LYS A 107 6.16 0.05 3.74
N ALA A 108 6.23 -0.65 2.60
CA ALA A 108 5.74 -0.11 1.32
C ALA A 108 4.23 0.17 1.37
N LYS A 109 3.43 -0.76 1.92
CA LYS A 109 1.98 -0.59 2.10
C LYS A 109 1.67 0.58 3.05
N ALA A 110 2.34 0.64 4.20
CA ALA A 110 2.16 1.72 5.16
C ALA A 110 2.52 3.10 4.57
N ALA A 111 3.56 3.18 3.74
CA ALA A 111 3.92 4.43 3.05
C ALA A 111 2.83 4.86 2.04
N ILE A 112 2.24 3.89 1.31
CA ILE A 112 1.09 4.15 0.43
C ILE A 112 -0.11 4.65 1.24
N ASP A 113 -0.40 4.04 2.39
CA ASP A 113 -1.53 4.43 3.24
C ASP A 113 -1.39 5.87 3.74
N LYS A 114 -0.23 6.24 4.28
CA LYS A 114 0.06 7.62 4.72
C LYS A 114 -0.17 8.64 3.60
N VAL A 115 0.36 8.36 2.41
CA VAL A 115 0.19 9.25 1.24
C VAL A 115 -1.25 9.29 0.77
N ALA A 116 -1.94 8.15 0.77
CA ALA A 116 -3.34 8.06 0.37
C ALA A 116 -4.25 8.87 1.29
N GLU A 117 -4.09 8.77 2.60
CA GLU A 117 -4.86 9.54 3.58
C GLU A 117 -4.59 11.04 3.46
N TRP A 118 -3.31 11.42 3.36
CA TRP A 118 -2.90 12.80 3.15
C TRP A 118 -3.50 13.40 1.87
N ALA A 119 -3.43 12.67 0.75
CA ALA A 119 -3.93 13.14 -0.54
C ALA A 119 -5.46 13.23 -0.56
N LYS A 120 -6.16 12.20 -0.05
CA LYS A 120 -7.64 12.20 0.06
C LYS A 120 -8.16 13.36 0.89
N SER A 121 -7.53 13.65 2.03
CA SER A 121 -7.93 14.76 2.90
C SER A 121 -7.81 16.15 2.25
N ARG A 122 -7.05 16.25 1.16
CA ARG A 122 -6.81 17.49 0.40
C ARG A 122 -7.45 17.46 -0.99
N ASN A 123 -8.24 16.43 -1.30
CA ASN A 123 -8.80 16.20 -2.62
C ASN A 123 -7.73 16.20 -3.74
N LEU A 124 -6.54 15.64 -3.44
CA LEU A 124 -5.44 15.49 -4.37
C LEU A 124 -5.42 14.07 -4.96
N ASP A 125 -5.04 13.97 -6.23
CA ASP A 125 -4.66 12.68 -6.80
C ASP A 125 -3.25 12.28 -6.36
N TYR A 126 -2.96 10.99 -6.43
CA TYR A 126 -1.66 10.42 -6.05
C TYR A 126 -1.38 9.14 -6.83
N VAL A 127 -0.12 8.88 -7.11
CA VAL A 127 0.35 7.63 -7.72
C VAL A 127 1.40 6.99 -6.81
N ILE A 128 1.88 5.79 -7.14
CA ILE A 128 2.98 5.16 -6.38
C ILE A 128 4.21 6.09 -6.36
N GLU A 129 4.44 6.84 -7.44
CA GLU A 129 5.53 7.80 -7.56
C GLU A 129 5.39 9.00 -6.61
N THR A 130 4.17 9.35 -6.19
CA THR A 130 3.95 10.36 -5.15
C THR A 130 4.58 9.93 -3.83
N VAL A 131 4.62 8.63 -3.56
CA VAL A 131 5.26 8.07 -2.36
C VAL A 131 6.77 8.30 -2.40
N PHE A 132 7.43 8.16 -3.56
CA PHE A 132 8.86 8.48 -3.71
C PHE A 132 9.14 9.95 -3.46
N LYS A 133 8.36 10.82 -4.09
CA LYS A 133 8.52 12.28 -3.99
C LYS A 133 8.33 12.77 -2.55
N LYS A 134 7.61 12.02 -1.73
CA LYS A 134 7.32 12.36 -0.33
C LYS A 134 8.03 11.46 0.67
N TRP A 135 8.97 10.63 0.23
CA TRP A 135 9.58 9.59 1.07
C TRP A 135 10.21 10.14 2.36
N LEU A 136 11.02 11.20 2.24
CA LEU A 136 11.69 11.84 3.38
C LEU A 136 10.73 12.64 4.28
N GLU A 137 9.51 12.90 3.81
CA GLU A 137 8.50 13.69 4.51
C GLU A 137 7.33 12.84 5.03
N LEU A 138 7.39 11.50 4.91
CA LEU A 138 6.26 10.62 5.23
C LEU A 138 5.72 10.82 6.64
N ASP A 139 6.59 11.08 7.62
CA ASP A 139 6.18 11.29 9.02
C ASP A 139 5.54 12.66 9.26
N ARG A 140 5.74 13.61 8.34
CA ARG A 140 5.10 14.94 8.36
C ARG A 140 3.78 14.97 7.59
N LEU A 141 3.51 13.95 6.77
CA LEU A 141 2.25 13.84 6.06
C LEU A 141 1.13 13.51 7.05
N LYS A 142 0.37 14.53 7.44
CA LYS A 142 -0.86 14.37 8.21
C LYS A 142 -2.08 14.69 7.34
N PRO A 143 -3.18 13.93 7.48
CA PRO A 143 -4.46 14.33 6.91
C PRO A 143 -4.78 15.77 7.27
N LYS A 144 -5.40 16.52 6.36
CA LYS A 144 -5.89 17.87 6.63
C LYS A 144 -6.88 17.76 7.79
N GLU A 145 -6.61 18.49 8.86
CA GLU A 145 -7.51 18.53 10.00
C GLU A 145 -8.87 19.03 9.54
N VAL A 146 -9.92 18.30 9.91
CA VAL A 146 -11.30 18.65 9.60
C VAL A 146 -11.70 19.76 10.56
N VAL A 147 -11.40 21.01 10.20
CA VAL A 147 -11.82 22.17 10.98
C VAL A 147 -13.33 22.35 10.81
N LYS A 148 -14.08 22.05 11.87
CA LYS A 148 -15.50 22.43 11.92
C LYS A 148 -15.58 23.94 12.06
N LYS A 149 -16.34 24.58 11.17
CA LYS A 149 -16.62 26.01 11.29
C LYS A 149 -17.94 26.19 12.04
N PRO A 150 -18.02 27.14 12.97
CA PRO A 150 -19.24 27.44 13.71
C PRO A 150 -20.22 28.24 12.84
N TYR A 151 -21.50 27.91 12.94
CA TYR A 151 -22.61 28.56 12.25
C TYR A 151 -23.75 28.80 13.24
N TYR A 152 -24.54 29.83 12.99
CA TYR A 152 -25.80 30.08 13.69
C TYR A 152 -26.85 30.45 12.64
N GLN A 153 -27.97 29.72 12.60
CA GLN A 153 -29.05 29.93 11.62
C GLN A 153 -28.55 30.03 10.16
N ASP A 154 -27.68 29.09 9.75
CA ASP A 154 -27.00 29.06 8.44
C ASP A 154 -25.94 30.14 8.17
N ASP A 155 -25.78 31.12 9.05
CA ASP A 155 -24.78 32.19 8.90
C ASP A 155 -23.46 31.84 9.62
N PRO A 156 -22.29 32.10 8.99
CA PRO A 156 -20.99 31.74 9.56
C PRO A 156 -20.64 32.59 10.78
N MET A 157 -19.97 31.96 11.75
CA MET A 157 -19.55 32.62 12.99
C MET A 157 -18.02 32.72 13.09
N VAL A 158 -17.55 33.75 13.80
CA VAL A 158 -16.14 33.99 14.09
C VAL A 158 -15.95 34.30 15.57
N TRP A 159 -14.98 33.64 16.20
CA TRP A 159 -14.55 33.95 17.57
C TRP A 159 -13.54 35.10 17.54
N SER A 160 -13.80 36.16 18.32
CA SER A 160 -12.83 37.23 18.54
C SER A 160 -12.07 36.95 19.84
N GLU A 161 -10.78 36.62 19.75
CA GLU A 161 -9.94 36.44 20.94
C GLU A 161 -9.82 37.73 21.76
N ALA A 162 -9.66 38.88 21.10
CA ALA A 162 -9.51 40.18 21.76
C ALA A 162 -10.74 40.57 22.57
N LYS A 163 -11.94 40.26 22.06
CA LYS A 163 -13.21 40.58 22.73
C LYS A 163 -13.77 39.41 23.54
N ARG A 164 -13.21 38.21 23.38
CA ARG A 164 -13.70 36.93 23.93
C ARG A 164 -15.19 36.70 23.67
N LYS A 165 -15.62 36.96 22.43
CA LYS A 165 -17.02 36.88 22.00
C LYS A 165 -17.15 36.27 20.60
N TRP A 166 -18.30 35.65 20.36
CA TRP A 166 -18.73 35.17 19.06
C TRP A 166 -19.42 36.28 18.25
N TYR A 167 -19.15 36.33 16.95
CA TYR A 167 -19.83 37.19 16.00
C TYR A 167 -20.42 36.35 14.88
N VAL A 168 -21.66 36.63 14.49
CA VAL A 168 -22.32 36.06 13.30
C VAL A 168 -22.15 37.04 12.15
N ILE A 169 -21.74 36.54 10.98
CA ILE A 169 -21.65 37.33 9.76
C ILE A 169 -22.91 37.06 8.96
N ASP A 170 -23.80 38.05 8.88
CA ASP A 170 -25.04 37.90 8.12
C ASP A 170 -24.79 37.88 6.60
N LYS A 171 -25.85 37.59 5.82
CA LYS A 171 -25.79 37.58 4.34
C LYS A 171 -25.41 38.92 3.71
N THR A 172 -25.49 40.03 4.45
CA THR A 172 -25.08 41.37 4.00
C THR A 172 -23.61 41.67 4.30
N GLY A 173 -22.94 40.79 5.06
CA GLY A 173 -21.56 40.96 5.51
C GLY A 173 -21.42 41.73 6.83
N SER A 174 -22.52 42.03 7.52
CA SER A 174 -22.52 42.72 8.80
C SER A 174 -22.14 41.77 9.92
N TRP A 175 -21.37 42.28 10.89
CA TRP A 175 -20.92 41.51 12.05
C TRP A 175 -21.85 41.78 13.23
N LEU A 176 -22.63 40.77 13.62
CA LEU A 176 -23.58 40.82 14.72
C LEU A 176 -23.01 40.06 15.91
N GLU A 177 -23.00 40.67 17.10
CA GLU A 177 -22.57 39.99 18.32
C GLU A 177 -23.55 38.85 18.66
N PHE A 178 -23.03 37.64 18.87
CA PHE A 178 -23.83 36.49 19.25
C PHE A 178 -24.09 36.51 20.76
N ALA A 179 -25.37 36.49 21.14
CA ALA A 179 -25.84 36.52 22.53
C ALA A 179 -26.61 35.25 22.96
N GLY A 180 -26.62 34.20 22.12
CA GLY A 180 -27.29 32.91 22.41
C GLY A 180 -26.44 31.94 23.22
N LYS A 181 -26.95 30.73 23.44
CA LYS A 181 -26.20 29.66 24.12
C LYS A 181 -25.24 28.96 23.16
N GLU A 182 -24.16 28.39 23.71
CA GLU A 182 -23.18 27.62 22.91
C GLU A 182 -23.80 26.37 22.25
N GLU A 183 -24.85 25.81 22.86
CA GLU A 183 -25.65 24.69 22.33
C GLU A 183 -26.35 25.03 21.00
N GLU A 184 -26.58 26.31 20.71
CA GLU A 184 -27.21 26.80 19.48
C GLU A 184 -26.19 26.96 18.33
N ILE A 185 -24.89 26.78 18.61
CA ILE A 185 -23.83 26.87 17.61
C ILE A 185 -23.74 25.54 16.85
N GLU A 186 -23.99 25.60 15.55
CA GLU A 186 -23.86 24.47 14.65
C GLU A 186 -22.43 24.35 14.11
N TRP A 187 -21.75 23.27 14.46
CA TRP A 187 -20.39 22.99 14.00
C TRP A 187 -20.41 22.17 12.71
N ARG A 188 -20.25 22.85 11.57
CA ARG A 188 -20.34 22.24 10.23
C ARG A 188 -18.95 21.95 9.66
N ILE A 189 -18.81 20.80 8.99
CA ILE A 189 -17.61 20.47 8.22
C ILE A 189 -17.73 21.15 6.86
N VAL A 190 -16.87 22.14 6.59
CA VAL A 190 -16.77 22.74 5.25
C VAL A 190 -15.80 21.87 4.44
N LYS A 191 -16.35 21.10 3.49
CA LYS A 191 -15.56 20.27 2.57
C LYS A 191 -14.83 21.12 1.54
#